data_AF-A0A654CNU1-F1
#
_entry.id   AF-A0A654CNU1-F1
#
_cell.length_a   1.000
_cell.length_b   1.000
_cell.length_c   1.000
_cell.angle_alpha   90.00
_cell.angle_beta   90.00
_cell.angle_gamma   90.00
#
_symmetry.space_group_name_H-M   'P 1'
#
loop_
_entity.id
_entity.type
_entity.pdbx_description
1 polymer ?
#
loop_
_entity_poly.entity_id
_entity_poly.type
_entity_poly.pdbx_seq_one_letter_code
_entity_poly.pdbx_strand_id
1 'polypeptide(L)' 'MKKNKLSFFKICFDVLSAISIILILSIITLNFFIKGHLHGQFEIGFHVESKQIYLMTFLILLIICSSLTSYIIGHVSKNK' A
#
# COMPACT_ATOMS: atom_id res chain seq x y z
N MET A 1 9.30 -12.75 -26.36
CA MET A 1 8.95 -11.32 -26.10
C MET A 1 7.72 -11.13 -25.17
N LYS A 2 6.60 -11.84 -25.34
CA LYS A 2 5.40 -11.71 -24.47
C LYS A 2 5.64 -12.12 -22.99
N LYS A 3 6.45 -13.16 -22.71
CA LYS A 3 6.79 -13.60 -21.35
C LYS A 3 7.55 -12.53 -20.54
N ASN A 4 8.53 -11.83 -21.15
CA ASN A 4 9.25 -10.72 -20.50
C ASN A 4 8.32 -9.57 -20.12
N LYS A 5 7.38 -9.19 -21.00
CA LYS A 5 6.42 -8.11 -20.70
C LYS A 5 5.52 -8.49 -19.53
N LEU A 6 4.98 -9.70 -19.49
CA LEU A 6 4.13 -10.16 -18.38
C LEU A 6 4.90 -10.20 -17.05
N SER A 7 6.14 -10.69 -17.08
CA SER A 7 7.00 -10.70 -15.90
C SER A 7 7.33 -9.29 -15.41
N PHE A 8 7.55 -8.33 -16.32
CA PHE A 8 7.76 -6.93 -15.95
C PHE A 8 6.52 -6.33 -15.28
N PHE A 9 5.33 -6.52 -15.86
CA PHE A 9 4.08 -6.03 -15.25
C PHE A 9 3.83 -6.60 -13.86
N LYS A 10 4.10 -7.90 -13.66
CA LYS A 10 4.01 -8.52 -12.34
C LYS A 10 4.88 -7.79 -11.32
N ILE A 11 6.15 -7.55 -11.66
CA ILE A 11 7.09 -6.84 -10.80
C ILE A 11 6.59 -5.42 -10.51
N CYS A 12 6.06 -4.70 -11.50
CA CYS A 12 5.49 -3.38 -11.27
C CYS A 12 4.34 -3.39 -10.26
N PHE A 13 3.43 -4.36 -10.34
CA PHE A 13 2.32 -4.49 -9.39
C PHE A 13 2.80 -4.89 -7.99
N ASP A 14 3.80 -5.78 -7.89
CA ASP A 14 4.43 -6.15 -6.61
C ASP A 14 5.12 -4.93 -5.96
N VAL A 15 5.81 -4.11 -6.75
CA VAL A 15 6.46 -2.88 -6.26
C VAL A 15 5.42 -1.83 -5.86
N LEU A 16 4.33 -1.70 -6.63
CA LEU A 16 3.25 -0.77 -6.32
C LEU A 16 2.55 -1.08 -4.99
N SER A 17 2.30 -2.36 -4.72
CA SER A 17 1.72 -2.79 -3.44
C SER A 17 2.69 -2.50 -2.28
N ALA A 18 3.99 -2.79 -2.45
CA ALA A 18 5.01 -2.51 -1.44
C ALA A 18 5.14 -1.00 -1.13
N ILE A 19 5.16 -0.14 -2.14
CA ILE A 19 5.20 1.31 -1.97
C ILE A 19 3.95 1.81 -1.22
N SER A 20 2.78 1.25 -1.54
CA SER A 20 1.53 1.63 -0.87
C SER A 20 1.54 1.27 0.62
N ILE A 21 2.12 0.12 0.98
CA ILE A 21 2.31 -0.29 2.39
C ILE A 21 3.26 0.69 3.11
N ILE A 22 4.38 1.05 2.47
CA ILE A 22 5.35 2.01 3.02
C ILE A 22 4.68 3.38 3.24
N LEU A 23 3.83 3.83 2.32
CA LEU A 23 3.08 5.07 2.45
C LEU A 23 2.11 5.04 3.65
N ILE A 24 1.35 3.95 3.81
CA ILE A 24 0.47 3.75 4.96
C ILE A 24 1.26 3.83 6.27
N LEU A 25 2.37 3.11 6.37
CA LEU A 25 3.23 3.13 7.55
C LEU A 25 3.78 4.54 7.81
N SER A 26 4.23 5.23 6.77
CA SER A 26 4.75 6.60 6.87
C SER A 26 3.68 7.58 7.36
N ILE A 27 2.43 7.48 6.87
CA ILE A 27 1.31 8.30 7.32
C ILE A 27 1.04 8.04 8.80
N ILE A 28 0.99 6.76 9.22
CA ILE A 28 0.79 6.38 10.62
C ILE A 28 1.90 6.94 11.51
N THR A 29 3.16 6.70 11.14
CA THR A 29 4.34 7.16 11.90
C THR A 29 4.40 8.68 11.98
N LEU A 30 4.10 9.39 10.88
CA LEU A 30 4.10 10.85 10.87
C LEU A 30 2.97 11.42 11.72
N ASN A 31 1.76 10.86 11.62
CA ASN A 31 0.64 11.24 12.48
C ASN A 31 0.97 10.99 13.95
N PHE A 32 1.63 9.87 14.24
CA PHE A 32 2.09 9.52 15.57
C PHE A 32 3.12 10.53 16.09
N PHE A 33 4.14 10.85 15.28
CA PHE A 33 5.17 11.81 15.63
C PHE A 33 4.60 13.21 15.89
N ILE A 34 3.75 13.72 15.00
CA ILE A 34 3.14 15.05 15.14
C ILE A 34 2.28 15.09 16.42
N LYS A 35 1.34 14.15 16.60
CA LYS A 35 0.43 14.18 17.76
C LYS A 35 1.14 13.90 19.08
N GLY A 36 2.06 12.96 19.09
CA GLY A 36 2.87 12.61 20.27
C GLY A 36 3.79 13.75 20.70
N HIS A 37 4.40 14.47 19.75
CA HIS A 37 5.28 15.61 20.05
C HIS A 37 4.51 16.88 20.45
N LEU A 38 3.27 17.06 19.98
CA LEU A 38 2.46 18.26 20.26
C LEU A 38 1.64 18.17 21.56
N HIS A 39 1.21 16.98 22.00
CA HIS A 39 0.27 16.87 23.13
C HIS A 39 0.81 16.15 24.38
N GLY A 40 2.03 15.60 24.35
CA GLY A 40 2.68 15.00 25.54
C GLY A 40 1.96 13.79 26.15
N GLN A 41 0.84 13.36 25.56
CA GLN A 41 0.07 12.18 25.93
C GLN A 41 0.14 11.18 24.77
N PHE A 42 0.89 10.10 24.98
CA PHE A 42 1.01 8.99 24.04
C PHE A 42 -0.26 8.14 24.15
N GLU A 43 -1.27 8.43 23.33
CA GLU A 43 -2.42 7.53 23.14
C GLU A 43 -2.16 6.62 21.93
N ILE A 44 -2.13 5.30 22.16
CA ILE A 44 -2.16 4.31 21.08
C ILE A 44 -3.60 4.24 20.58
N GLY A 45 -3.97 5.15 19.68
CA GLY A 45 -5.30 5.23 19.09
C GLY A 45 -5.27 5.91 17.72
N PHE A 46 -6.06 5.40 16.77
CA PHE A 46 -6.15 5.97 15.42
C PHE A 46 -7.22 7.07 15.37
N HIS A 47 -6.90 8.28 15.81
CA HIS A 47 -7.73 9.44 15.47
C HIS A 47 -7.31 9.97 14.10
N VAL A 48 -7.92 9.43 13.04
CA VAL A 48 -7.65 9.80 11.66
C VAL A 48 -8.64 10.90 11.25
N GLU A 49 -8.14 12.06 10.83
CA GLU A 49 -9.01 13.11 10.29
C GLU A 49 -9.68 12.65 9.00
N SER A 50 -10.87 13.17 8.71
CA SER A 50 -11.74 12.71 7.61
C SER A 50 -11.00 12.59 6.26
N LYS A 51 -10.13 13.55 5.91
CA LYS A 51 -9.36 13.54 4.66
C LYS A 51 -8.33 12.40 4.59
N GLN A 52 -7.68 12.08 5.70
CA GLN A 52 -6.69 11.00 5.76
C GLN A 52 -7.35 9.61 5.65
N ILE A 53 -8.60 9.47 6.12
CA ILE A 53 -9.37 8.21 5.98
C ILE A 53 -9.55 7.85 4.50
N TYR A 54 -9.92 8.81 3.65
CA TYR A 54 -10.09 8.56 2.21
C TYR A 54 -8.78 8.10 1.56
N LEU A 55 -7.65 8.75 1.88
CA LEU A 55 -6.34 8.38 1.34
C LEU A 55 -5.92 6.97 1.81
N MET A 56 -6.07 6.67 3.09
CA MET A 56 -5.75 5.36 3.65
C MET A 56 -6.61 4.25 3.03
N THR A 57 -7.91 4.50 2.87
CA THR A 57 -8.84 3.57 2.23
C THR A 57 -8.45 3.33 0.77
N PHE A 58 -8.11 4.38 0.03
CA PHE A 58 -7.63 4.26 -1.35
C PHE A 58 -6.34 3.42 -1.44
N LEU A 59 -5.37 3.66 -0.55
CA LEU A 59 -4.11 2.90 -0.53
C LEU A 59 -4.35 1.41 -0.22
N ILE A 60 -5.27 1.09 0.70
CA ILE A 60 -5.64 -0.30 1.00
C ILE A 60 -6.26 -0.97 -0.23
N LEU A 61 -7.22 -0.30 -0.89
CA LEU A 61 -7.81 -0.82 -2.13
C LEU A 61 -6.75 -1.02 -3.23
N LEU A 62 -5.81 -0.08 -3.36
CA LEU A 62 -4.72 -0.17 -4.31
C LEU A 62 -3.83 -1.38 -4.03
N ILE A 63 -3.52 -1.68 -2.76
CA ILE A 63 -2.75 -2.88 -2.36
C ILE A 63 -3.50 -4.15 -2.76
N ILE A 64 -4.81 -4.23 -2.50
CA ILE A 64 -5.62 -5.40 -2.83
C ILE A 64 -5.65 -5.61 -4.35
N CYS A 65 -5.97 -4.57 -5.12
CA CYS A 65 -6.06 -4.64 -6.57
C CYS A 65 -4.70 -5.00 -7.21
N SER A 66 -3.62 -4.36 -6.78
CA SER A 66 -2.27 -4.62 -7.31
C SER A 66 -1.80 -6.04 -6.99
N SER A 67 -2.00 -6.50 -5.75
CA SER A 67 -1.62 -7.86 -5.33
C SER A 67 -2.42 -8.93 -6.07
N LEU A 68 -3.73 -8.74 -6.22
CA LEU A 68 -4.59 -9.65 -6.98
C LEU A 68 -4.18 -9.71 -8.46
N THR A 69 -3.89 -8.55 -9.06
CA THR A 69 -3.45 -8.47 -10.46
C THR A 69 -2.11 -9.18 -10.64
N SER A 70 -1.15 -8.95 -9.74
CA SER A 70 0.15 -9.65 -9.76
C SER A 70 -0.01 -11.16 -9.62
N TYR A 71 -0.89 -11.63 -8.72
CA TYR A 71 -1.18 -13.04 -8.54
C TYR A 71 -1.75 -13.69 -9.82
N ILE A 72 -2.77 -13.06 -10.43
CA ILE A 72 -3.37 -13.53 -11.68
C ILE A 72 -2.32 -13.59 -12.79
N ILE A 73 -1.52 -12.53 -12.95
CA ILE A 73 -0.44 -12.49 -13.95
C ILE A 73 0.56 -13.63 -13.73
N GLY A 74 0.96 -13.87 -12.48
CA GLY A 74 1.87 -14.96 -12.12
C GLY A 74 1.30 -16.34 -12.49
N HIS A 75 0.02 -16.56 -12.23
CA HIS A 75 -0.66 -17.82 -12.57
C HIS A 75 -0.79 -18.02 -14.08
N VAL A 76 -1.19 -16.98 -14.82
CA VAL A 76 -1.29 -17.01 -16.29
C VAL A 76 0.09 -17.21 -16.94
N SER A 77 1.15 -16.66 -16.36
CA SER A 77 2.51 -16.85 -16.88
C SER A 77 3.06 -18.26 -16.64
N LYS A 78 2.60 -18.97 -15.60
CA LYS A 78 3.03 -20.34 -15.29
C LYS A 78 2.29 -21.39 -16.11
N ASN A 79 1.02 -21.15 -16.45
CA ASN A 79 0.19 -22.04 -17.27
C ASN A 79 0.42 -21.89 -18.80
N LYS A 80 1.50 -21.18 -19.20
CA LYS A 80 1.92 -20.95 -20.59
C LYS A 80 3.37 -21.37 -20.80
#